data_AF-A0AAC9D283-F1
#
_entry.id   AF-A0AAC9D283-F1
#
_cell.length_a   1.000
_cell.length_b   1.000
_cell.length_c   1.000
_cell.angle_alpha   90.00
_cell.angle_beta   90.00
_cell.angle_gamma   90.00
#
_symmetry.space_group_name_H-M   'P 1'
#
loop_
_entity.id
_entity.type
_entity.pdbx_description
1 polymer ?
#
loop_
_entity_poly.entity_id
_entity_poly.type
_entity_poly.pdbx_seq_one_letter_code
_entity_poly.pdbx_strand_id
1 'polypeptide(L)'
;MKNKINFGAIIVYYVIAVACRYAAVKTNLLSGIENPYLVILLRGVGPALGALAAIKIFSLHNPMSLKGIYKNAIVPFAIYWLLPAVLIAGVYYVTIGKFPILLMFTVLAYGLLEEIGWRGFLQEQLKSLPKFTSILIIAVLWFAWHLNLETTPSNMIFLGIIFFGTWGIGKVYSSTGSLLAVAGVHSLNNFFRNGLHETELTLIAILLVIWIGFIILYNRKYKTAVNPA
;
A
#
# COMPACT_ATOMS: atom_id res chain seq x y z
N MET A 1 6.07 5.65 26.48
CA MET A 1 4.62 5.86 26.71
C MET A 1 3.85 5.04 25.69
N LYS A 2 2.87 4.22 26.09
CA LYS A 2 2.02 3.51 25.11
C LYS A 2 1.16 4.55 24.40
N ASN A 3 1.23 4.64 23.06
CA ASN A 3 0.29 5.47 22.30
C ASN A 3 -1.13 4.98 22.59
N LYS A 4 -1.93 5.82 23.26
CA LYS A 4 -3.35 5.57 23.46
C LYS A 4 -4.04 5.64 22.10
N ILE A 5 -4.86 4.62 21.81
CA ILE A 5 -5.60 4.55 20.55
C ILE A 5 -6.61 5.70 20.52
N ASN A 6 -6.62 6.48 19.44
CA ASN A 6 -7.62 7.50 19.22
C ASN A 6 -8.73 6.96 18.32
N PHE A 7 -9.78 6.40 18.93
CA PHE A 7 -10.93 5.84 18.19
C PHE A 7 -11.66 6.89 17.35
N GLY A 8 -11.77 8.13 17.82
CA GLY A 8 -12.38 9.21 17.04
C GLY A 8 -11.63 9.48 15.74
N ALA A 9 -10.30 9.51 15.79
CA ALA A 9 -9.46 9.66 14.61
C ALA A 9 -9.59 8.48 13.64
N ILE A 10 -9.65 7.25 14.14
CA ILE A 10 -9.88 6.05 13.31
C ILE A 10 -11.24 6.12 12.61
N ILE A 11 -12.30 6.52 13.32
CA ILE A 11 -13.65 6.66 12.76
C ILE A 11 -13.67 7.70 11.65
N VAL A 12 -13.12 8.91 11.90
CA VAL A 12 -13.07 9.98 10.89
C VAL A 12 -12.29 9.54 9.65
N TYR A 13 -11.12 8.93 9.85
CA TYR A 13 -10.33 8.36 8.76
C TYR A 13 -11.15 7.38 7.92
N TYR A 14 -11.81 6.42 8.57
CA TYR A 14 -12.47 5.33 7.87
C TYR A 14 -13.75 5.79 7.15
N VAL A 15 -14.52 6.69 7.76
CA VAL A 15 -15.70 7.29 7.13
C VAL A 15 -15.32 8.04 5.85
N ILE A 16 -14.26 8.86 5.88
CA ILE A 16 -13.78 9.58 4.69
C ILE A 16 -13.29 8.58 3.64
N ALA A 17 -12.51 7.57 4.03
CA ALA A 17 -11.99 6.57 3.11
C ALA A 17 -13.12 5.83 2.37
N VAL A 18 -14.15 5.38 3.10
CA VAL A 18 -15.32 4.68 2.55
C VAL A 18 -16.18 5.61 1.71
N ALA A 19 -16.44 6.86 2.16
CA ALA A 19 -17.22 7.82 1.42
C ALA A 19 -16.60 8.16 0.05
N CYS A 20 -15.29 8.42 0.02
CA CYS A 20 -14.56 8.64 -1.23
C CYS A 20 -14.64 7.42 -2.16
N ARG A 21 -14.48 6.20 -1.60
CA ARG A 21 -14.56 4.98 -2.39
C ARG A 21 -15.96 4.75 -2.96
N TYR A 22 -16.99 4.93 -2.15
CA TYR A 22 -18.39 4.86 -2.59
C TYR A 22 -18.66 5.86 -3.72
N ALA A 23 -18.29 7.13 -3.53
CA ALA A 23 -18.43 8.15 -4.57
C ALA A 23 -17.72 7.75 -5.87
N ALA A 24 -16.52 7.19 -5.79
CA ALA A 24 -15.72 6.81 -6.95
C ALA A 24 -16.20 5.55 -7.70
N VAL A 25 -16.89 4.61 -7.04
CA VAL A 25 -17.21 3.29 -7.63
C VAL A 25 -18.68 2.89 -7.63
N LYS A 26 -19.53 3.56 -6.84
CA LYS A 26 -20.98 3.30 -6.75
C LYS A 26 -21.83 4.45 -7.29
N THR A 27 -21.20 5.53 -7.78
CA THR A 27 -21.88 6.67 -8.39
C THR A 27 -21.27 7.01 -9.75
N ASN A 28 -21.92 7.90 -10.50
CA ASN A 28 -21.44 8.39 -11.79
C ASN A 28 -20.48 9.58 -11.67
N LEU A 29 -19.98 9.92 -10.47
CA LEU A 29 -19.15 11.10 -10.23
C LEU A 29 -17.92 11.18 -11.15
N LEU A 30 -17.32 10.04 -11.48
CA LEU A 30 -16.12 9.99 -12.33
C LEU A 30 -16.42 9.76 -13.83
N SER A 31 -17.69 9.67 -14.23
CA SER A 31 -18.08 9.32 -15.62
C SER A 31 -17.67 10.35 -16.66
N GLY A 32 -17.56 11.63 -16.27
CA GLY A 32 -17.11 12.71 -17.14
C GLY A 32 -15.59 12.90 -17.21
N ILE A 33 -14.79 12.05 -16.57
CA ILE A 33 -13.32 12.16 -16.57
C ILE A 33 -12.74 11.27 -17.66
N GLU A 34 -12.23 11.89 -18.73
CA GLU A 34 -11.65 11.16 -19.86
C GLU A 34 -10.32 10.47 -19.54
N ASN A 35 -9.53 11.00 -18.60
CA ASN A 35 -8.22 10.46 -18.28
C ASN A 35 -8.34 9.20 -17.40
N PRO A 36 -8.03 7.99 -17.93
CA PRO A 36 -8.20 6.74 -17.19
C PRO A 36 -7.22 6.61 -16.02
N TYR A 37 -6.04 7.22 -16.10
CA TYR A 37 -5.06 7.19 -15.02
C TYR A 37 -5.52 8.04 -13.83
N LEU A 38 -6.11 9.19 -14.09
CA LEU A 38 -6.70 10.03 -13.05
C LEU A 38 -7.85 9.29 -12.35
N VAL A 39 -8.72 8.61 -13.11
CA VAL A 39 -9.81 7.79 -12.55
C VAL A 39 -9.26 6.70 -11.63
N ILE A 40 -8.16 6.04 -12.00
CA ILE A 40 -7.50 5.04 -11.12
C ILE A 40 -7.10 5.69 -9.79
N LEU A 41 -6.39 6.81 -9.83
CA LEU A 41 -5.92 7.50 -8.61
C LEU A 41 -7.09 7.96 -7.73
N LEU A 42 -8.14 8.53 -8.33
CA LEU A 42 -9.34 8.99 -7.59
C LEU A 42 -10.09 7.84 -6.91
N ARG A 43 -10.05 6.62 -7.45
CA ARG A 43 -10.62 5.43 -6.80
C ARG A 43 -9.86 4.98 -5.54
N GLY A 44 -8.59 5.40 -5.39
CA GLY A 44 -7.70 5.01 -4.29
C GLY A 44 -7.32 6.14 -3.34
N VAL A 45 -7.75 7.38 -3.59
CA VAL A 45 -7.31 8.56 -2.83
C VAL A 45 -7.93 8.66 -1.42
N GLY A 46 -9.06 7.98 -1.18
CA GLY A 46 -9.84 8.05 0.06
C GLY A 46 -9.03 7.81 1.34
N PRO A 47 -8.27 6.71 1.47
CA PRO A 47 -7.43 6.45 2.64
C PRO A 47 -6.43 7.57 2.95
N ALA A 48 -5.77 8.15 1.93
CA ALA A 48 -4.86 9.28 2.14
C ALA A 48 -5.60 10.51 2.66
N LEU A 49 -6.72 10.89 2.06
CA LEU A 49 -7.52 12.04 2.50
C LEU A 49 -8.04 11.84 3.93
N GLY A 50 -8.55 10.65 4.24
CA GLY A 50 -9.03 10.33 5.58
C GLY A 50 -7.93 10.42 6.63
N ALA A 51 -6.72 9.95 6.32
CA ALA A 51 -5.59 10.00 7.24
C ALA A 51 -5.14 11.44 7.50
N LEU A 52 -4.98 12.23 6.45
CA LEU A 52 -4.60 13.65 6.57
C LEU A 52 -5.64 14.46 7.34
N ALA A 53 -6.93 14.21 7.09
CA ALA A 53 -8.01 14.85 7.83
C ALA A 53 -8.00 14.46 9.31
N ALA A 54 -7.90 13.17 9.63
CA ALA A 54 -7.84 12.70 11.01
C ALA A 54 -6.63 13.24 11.77
N ILE A 55 -5.44 13.26 11.13
CA ILE A 55 -4.23 13.85 11.72
C ILE A 55 -4.44 15.34 12.04
N LYS A 56 -5.03 16.10 11.11
CA LYS A 56 -5.28 17.53 11.30
C LYS A 56 -6.34 17.82 12.37
N ILE A 57 -7.49 17.15 12.32
CA ILE A 57 -8.62 17.38 13.23
C ILE A 57 -8.24 17.04 14.67
N PHE A 58 -7.51 15.96 14.89
CA PHE A 58 -7.12 15.51 16.22
C PHE A 58 -5.70 15.95 16.64
N SER A 59 -5.04 16.78 15.82
CA SER A 59 -3.68 17.29 16.07
C SER A 59 -2.68 16.17 16.41
N LEU A 60 -2.75 15.07 15.67
CA LEU A 60 -1.91 13.90 15.90
C LEU A 60 -0.50 14.15 15.36
N HIS A 61 0.50 13.56 16.01
CA HIS A 61 1.84 13.48 15.41
C HIS A 61 1.77 12.68 14.11
N ASN A 62 2.41 13.18 13.05
CA ASN A 62 2.47 12.53 11.75
C ASN A 62 3.78 11.72 11.63
N PRO A 63 3.74 10.38 11.80
CA PRO A 63 4.94 9.54 11.69
C PRO A 63 5.29 9.18 10.24
N MET A 64 4.50 9.61 9.25
CA MET A 64 4.62 9.15 7.87
C MET A 64 5.94 9.60 7.24
N SER A 65 6.62 8.67 6.56
CA SER A 65 7.88 8.95 5.86
C SER A 65 7.91 8.23 4.51
N LEU A 66 8.23 8.97 3.44
CA LEU A 66 8.46 8.37 2.13
C LEU A 66 9.73 7.53 2.11
N LYS A 67 10.75 7.91 2.87
CA LYS A 67 12.05 7.22 2.89
C LYS A 67 12.19 6.18 4.00
N GLY A 68 11.51 6.34 5.13
CA GLY A 68 11.74 5.50 6.30
C GLY A 68 13.21 5.46 6.75
N ILE A 69 13.75 4.26 6.97
CA ILE A 69 15.14 3.99 7.39
C ILE A 69 16.19 4.25 6.32
N TYR A 70 15.79 4.48 5.06
CA TYR A 70 16.75 4.64 3.98
C TYR A 70 17.45 6.01 4.04
N LYS A 71 18.66 6.08 3.46
CA LYS A 71 19.50 7.27 3.45
C LYS A 71 18.74 8.50 2.93
N ASN A 72 18.01 8.33 1.83
CA ASN A 72 17.15 9.33 1.21
C ASN A 72 15.98 8.63 0.49
N ALA A 73 15.04 9.41 -0.07
CA ALA A 73 13.88 8.87 -0.78
C ALA A 73 14.22 8.24 -2.15
N ILE A 74 15.38 8.55 -2.73
CA ILE A 74 15.83 7.98 -4.02
C ILE A 74 16.05 6.47 -3.88
N VAL A 75 16.60 6.02 -2.75
CA VAL A 75 16.86 4.59 -2.51
C VAL A 75 15.58 3.75 -2.60
N PRO A 76 14.53 3.98 -1.79
CA PRO A 76 13.31 3.20 -1.92
C PRO A 76 12.55 3.47 -3.22
N PHE A 77 12.65 4.67 -3.80
CA PHE A 77 12.09 4.92 -5.13
C PHE A 77 12.74 4.02 -6.19
N ALA A 78 14.07 3.95 -6.24
CA ALA A 78 14.77 3.11 -7.21
C ALA A 78 14.41 1.62 -7.04
N ILE A 79 14.38 1.13 -5.80
CA ILE A 79 14.21 -0.30 -5.51
C ILE A 79 12.75 -0.77 -5.59
N TYR A 80 11.81 0.03 -5.09
CA TYR A 80 10.40 -0.39 -4.96
C TYR A 80 9.48 0.22 -6.02
N TRP A 81 9.96 1.19 -6.80
CA TRP A 81 9.16 1.82 -7.87
C TRP A 81 9.81 1.63 -9.23
N LEU A 82 11.03 2.12 -9.42
CA LEU A 82 11.69 2.08 -10.73
C LEU A 82 11.99 0.65 -11.18
N LEU A 83 12.62 -0.15 -10.31
CA LEU A 83 12.94 -1.56 -10.61
C LEU A 83 11.72 -2.39 -11.02
N PRO A 84 10.62 -2.48 -10.24
CA PRO A 84 9.46 -3.26 -10.66
C PRO A 84 8.79 -2.66 -11.90
N ALA A 85 8.70 -1.33 -12.02
CA ALA A 85 8.08 -0.69 -13.19
C ALA A 85 8.82 -1.04 -14.48
N VAL A 86 10.15 -0.97 -14.49
CA VAL A 86 10.98 -1.31 -15.65
C VAL A 86 10.95 -2.81 -15.92
N LEU A 87 11.10 -3.65 -14.90
CA LEU A 87 11.10 -5.11 -15.05
C LEU A 87 9.76 -5.61 -15.64
N ILE A 88 8.64 -5.17 -15.06
CA ILE A 88 7.31 -5.58 -15.50
C ILE A 88 7.00 -4.98 -16.88
N ALA A 89 7.25 -3.69 -17.11
CA ALA A 89 7.03 -3.09 -18.42
C ALA A 89 7.90 -3.74 -19.52
N GLY A 90 9.13 -4.15 -19.18
CA GLY A 90 9.99 -4.90 -20.09
C GLY A 90 9.41 -6.25 -20.49
N VAL A 91 8.86 -7.01 -19.52
CA VAL A 91 8.17 -8.27 -19.84
C VAL A 91 6.94 -8.02 -20.72
N TYR A 92 6.11 -7.02 -20.39
CA TYR A 92 4.97 -6.65 -21.22
C TYR A 92 5.37 -6.24 -22.65
N TYR A 93 6.52 -5.59 -22.80
CA TYR A 93 7.02 -5.22 -24.12
C TYR A 93 7.42 -6.44 -24.93
N VAL A 94 8.09 -7.42 -24.32
CA VAL A 94 8.49 -8.66 -24.98
C VAL A 94 7.28 -9.54 -25.31
N THR A 95 6.27 -9.61 -24.44
CA THR A 95 5.14 -10.53 -24.62
C THR A 95 4.04 -9.98 -25.52
N ILE A 96 3.74 -8.68 -25.43
CA ILE A 96 2.60 -8.06 -26.13
C ILE A 96 2.95 -6.76 -26.87
N GLY A 97 4.24 -6.41 -26.99
CA GLY A 97 4.72 -5.25 -27.74
C GLY A 97 4.40 -3.89 -27.11
N LYS A 98 3.93 -3.86 -25.84
CA LYS A 98 3.54 -2.62 -25.15
C LYS A 98 4.46 -2.34 -23.98
N PHE A 99 4.90 -1.09 -23.83
CA PHE A 99 5.69 -0.64 -22.69
C PHE A 99 4.87 0.31 -21.79
N PRO A 100 3.99 -0.21 -20.92
CA PRO A 100 2.97 0.58 -20.21
C PRO A 100 3.54 1.34 -18.99
N ILE A 101 4.66 2.05 -19.13
CA ILE A 101 5.38 2.65 -18.00
C ILE A 101 4.52 3.66 -17.21
N LEU A 102 3.69 4.44 -17.89
CA LEU A 102 2.77 5.38 -17.24
C LEU A 102 1.74 4.66 -16.38
N LEU A 103 1.24 3.51 -16.84
CA LEU A 103 0.34 2.67 -16.05
C LEU A 103 1.07 2.11 -14.82
N MET A 104 2.32 1.66 -14.97
CA MET A 104 3.10 1.14 -13.84
C MET A 104 3.22 2.18 -12.73
N PHE A 105 3.61 3.42 -13.07
CA PHE A 105 3.70 4.51 -12.09
C PHE A 105 2.34 4.95 -11.54
N THR A 106 1.27 4.86 -12.35
CA THR A 106 -0.09 5.13 -11.86
C THR A 106 -0.52 4.13 -10.80
N VAL A 107 -0.23 2.84 -11.00
CA VAL A 107 -0.52 1.78 -10.03
C VAL A 107 0.29 1.96 -8.74
N LEU A 108 1.57 2.34 -8.86
CA LEU A 108 2.42 2.66 -7.70
C LEU A 108 1.90 3.85 -6.90
N ALA A 109 1.50 4.92 -7.60
CA ALA A 109 0.90 6.09 -6.96
C ALA A 109 -0.45 5.76 -6.31
N TYR A 110 -1.27 4.93 -6.96
CA TYR A 110 -2.50 4.39 -6.36
C TYR A 110 -2.21 3.63 -5.06
N GLY A 111 -1.24 2.71 -5.09
CA GLY A 111 -0.80 1.99 -3.89
C GLY A 111 -0.31 2.92 -2.79
N LEU A 112 0.45 3.97 -3.14
CA LEU A 112 0.91 4.97 -2.16
C LEU A 112 -0.25 5.70 -1.48
N LEU A 113 -1.27 6.11 -2.24
CA LEU A 113 -2.45 6.78 -1.70
C LEU A 113 -3.20 5.89 -0.71
N GLU A 114 -3.32 4.59 -1.00
CA GLU A 114 -3.88 3.64 -0.06
C GLU A 114 -2.99 3.48 1.20
N GLU A 115 -1.68 3.28 1.01
CA GLU A 115 -0.75 2.97 2.09
C GLU A 115 -0.52 4.13 3.06
N ILE A 116 -0.68 5.39 2.62
CA ILE A 116 -0.74 6.56 3.51
C ILE A 116 -1.81 6.34 4.60
N GLY A 117 -2.98 5.83 4.21
CA GLY A 117 -4.06 5.52 5.14
C GLY A 117 -3.82 4.25 5.94
N TRP A 118 -3.56 3.13 5.27
CA TRP A 118 -3.51 1.82 5.92
C TRP A 118 -2.29 1.66 6.84
N ARG A 119 -1.09 2.03 6.35
CA ARG A 119 0.19 1.82 7.05
C ARG A 119 0.64 3.11 7.73
N GLY A 120 0.58 4.23 7.01
CA GLY A 120 0.99 5.54 7.51
C GLY A 120 0.16 6.04 8.69
N PHE A 121 -1.13 5.68 8.73
CA PHE A 121 -2.06 6.13 9.78
C PHE A 121 -2.65 4.98 10.60
N LEU A 122 -3.44 4.08 10.00
CA LEU A 122 -4.24 3.11 10.77
C LEU A 122 -3.36 2.13 11.55
N GLN A 123 -2.33 1.57 10.91
CA GLN A 123 -1.37 0.68 11.58
C GLN A 123 -0.65 1.38 12.75
N GLU A 124 -0.32 2.66 12.60
CA GLU A 124 0.31 3.47 13.67
C GLU A 124 -0.65 3.76 14.83
N GLN A 125 -1.94 3.96 14.56
CA GLN A 125 -2.96 4.11 15.61
C GLN A 125 -3.19 2.81 16.38
N LEU A 126 -3.05 1.66 15.71
CA LEU A 126 -3.30 0.33 16.29
C LEU A 126 -2.03 -0.34 16.86
N LYS A 127 -0.88 0.31 16.83
CA LYS A 127 0.41 -0.31 17.20
C LYS A 127 0.53 -0.74 18.66
N SER A 128 -0.31 -0.20 19.55
CA SER A 128 -0.34 -0.59 20.96
C SER A 128 -1.13 -1.87 21.22
N LEU A 129 -1.88 -2.37 20.23
CA LEU A 129 -2.59 -3.64 20.29
C LEU A 129 -1.66 -4.84 20.04
N PRO A 130 -2.06 -6.05 20.46
CA PRO A 130 -1.41 -7.27 20.00
C PRO A 130 -1.35 -7.32 18.48
N LYS A 131 -0.22 -7.79 17.94
CA LYS A 131 0.06 -7.75 16.50
C LYS A 131 -1.03 -8.43 15.66
N PHE A 132 -1.51 -9.59 16.12
CA PHE A 132 -2.58 -10.32 15.43
C PHE A 132 -3.89 -9.53 15.41
N THR A 133 -4.26 -8.89 16.53
CA THR A 133 -5.46 -8.04 16.62
C THR A 133 -5.39 -6.84 15.67
N SER A 134 -4.24 -6.16 15.62
CA SER A 134 -4.02 -5.04 14.68
C SER A 134 -4.17 -5.48 13.22
N ILE A 135 -3.57 -6.62 12.86
CA ILE A 135 -3.69 -7.21 11.50
C ILE A 135 -5.15 -7.52 11.18
N LEU A 136 -5.88 -8.16 12.10
CA LEU A 136 -7.28 -8.53 11.87
C LEU A 136 -8.15 -7.29 11.64
N ILE A 137 -8.00 -6.25 12.46
CA ILE A 137 -8.75 -4.99 12.32
C ILE A 137 -8.46 -4.34 10.97
N ILE A 138 -7.18 -4.20 10.60
CA ILE A 138 -6.80 -3.58 9.33
C ILE A 138 -7.33 -4.39 8.15
N ALA A 139 -7.21 -5.72 8.18
CA ALA A 139 -7.68 -6.59 7.11
C ALA A 139 -9.21 -6.48 6.90
N VAL A 140 -9.99 -6.49 7.99
CA VAL A 140 -11.45 -6.33 7.92
C VAL A 140 -11.84 -4.96 7.37
N LEU A 141 -11.23 -3.89 7.88
CA LEU A 141 -11.51 -2.53 7.43
C LEU A 141 -11.09 -2.31 5.98
N TRP A 142 -9.93 -2.84 5.57
CA TRP A 142 -9.44 -2.73 4.21
C TRP A 142 -10.29 -3.55 3.23
N PHE A 143 -10.72 -4.77 3.61
CA PHE A 143 -11.65 -5.56 2.80
C PHE A 143 -12.99 -4.84 2.63
N ALA A 144 -13.60 -4.39 3.74
CA ALA A 144 -14.90 -3.71 3.70
C ALA A 144 -14.84 -2.39 2.90
N TRP A 145 -13.70 -1.69 2.90
CA TRP A 145 -13.48 -0.50 2.09
C TRP A 145 -13.66 -0.76 0.59
N HIS A 146 -13.40 -1.98 0.10
CA HIS A 146 -13.58 -2.28 -1.32
C HIS A 146 -15.05 -2.33 -1.78
N LEU A 147 -16.02 -2.36 -0.84
CA LEU A 147 -17.46 -2.41 -1.10
C LEU A 147 -17.94 -3.64 -1.89
N ASN A 148 -17.19 -4.74 -1.79
CA ASN A 148 -17.50 -6.05 -2.38
C ASN A 148 -17.89 -7.04 -1.26
N LEU A 149 -19.02 -6.78 -0.60
CA LEU A 149 -19.42 -7.48 0.64
C LEU A 149 -20.20 -8.79 0.41
N GLU A 150 -20.48 -9.13 -0.85
CA GLU A 150 -21.18 -10.38 -1.18
C GLU A 150 -20.33 -11.59 -0.79
N THR A 151 -20.95 -12.64 -0.26
CA THR A 151 -20.26 -13.87 0.17
C THR A 151 -20.04 -14.82 -0.99
N THR A 152 -19.30 -14.37 -2.01
CA THR A 152 -18.90 -15.19 -3.17
C THR A 152 -17.54 -15.86 -2.93
N PRO A 153 -17.23 -17.00 -3.58
CA PRO A 153 -15.90 -17.61 -3.50
C PRO A 153 -14.77 -16.65 -3.87
N SER A 154 -14.99 -15.80 -4.89
CA SER A 154 -14.02 -14.77 -5.31
C SER A 154 -13.76 -13.76 -4.19
N ASN A 155 -14.81 -13.28 -3.50
CA ASN A 155 -14.65 -12.34 -2.39
C ASN A 155 -13.98 -12.99 -1.17
N MET A 156 -14.17 -14.29 -0.94
CA MET A 156 -13.47 -15.02 0.13
C MET A 156 -11.98 -15.20 -0.17
N ILE A 157 -11.62 -15.49 -1.42
CA ILE A 157 -10.22 -15.50 -1.88
C ILE A 157 -9.62 -14.10 -1.73
N PHE A 158 -10.34 -13.07 -2.13
CA PHE A 158 -9.91 -11.68 -1.99
C PHE A 158 -9.69 -11.28 -0.54
N LEU A 159 -10.57 -11.70 0.39
CA LEU A 159 -10.36 -11.52 1.83
C LEU A 159 -9.08 -12.19 2.32
N GLY A 160 -8.78 -13.41 1.84
CA GLY A 160 -7.51 -14.08 2.10
C GLY A 160 -6.30 -13.27 1.62
N ILE A 161 -6.36 -12.75 0.39
CA ILE A 161 -5.32 -11.86 -0.18
C ILE A 161 -5.15 -10.61 0.68
N ILE A 162 -6.24 -9.97 1.10
CA ILE A 162 -6.21 -8.77 1.97
C ILE A 162 -5.61 -9.10 3.34
N PHE A 163 -5.94 -10.25 3.93
CA PHE A 163 -5.38 -10.67 5.22
C PHE A 163 -3.87 -10.88 5.15
N PHE A 164 -3.40 -11.68 4.19
CA PHE A 164 -1.95 -11.92 4.02
C PHE A 164 -1.22 -10.67 3.54
N GLY A 165 -1.84 -9.84 2.69
CA GLY A 165 -1.31 -8.55 2.27
C GLY A 165 -1.17 -7.58 3.44
N THR A 166 -2.15 -7.54 4.36
CA THR A 166 -2.08 -6.76 5.60
C THR A 166 -0.87 -7.15 6.43
N TRP A 167 -0.69 -8.46 6.67
CA TRP A 167 0.46 -8.97 7.40
C TRP A 167 1.80 -8.68 6.71
N GLY A 168 1.93 -9.01 5.42
CA GLY A 168 3.18 -8.90 4.66
C GLY A 168 3.64 -7.46 4.47
N ILE A 169 2.76 -6.61 3.94
CA ILE A 169 3.04 -5.18 3.75
C ILE A 169 3.23 -4.50 5.11
N GLY A 170 2.42 -4.86 6.13
CA GLY A 170 2.59 -4.34 7.49
C GLY A 170 3.94 -4.70 8.10
N LYS A 171 4.49 -5.88 7.80
CA LYS A 171 5.84 -6.29 8.20
C LYS A 171 6.92 -5.47 7.48
N VAL A 172 6.74 -5.14 6.21
CA VAL A 172 7.63 -4.23 5.47
C VAL A 172 7.60 -2.84 6.09
N TYR A 173 6.40 -2.32 6.42
CA TYR A 173 6.25 -1.04 7.10
C TYR A 173 6.96 -1.02 8.45
N SER A 174 6.72 -2.01 9.31
CA SER A 174 7.39 -2.06 10.62
C SER A 174 8.91 -2.23 10.53
N SER A 175 9.42 -2.81 9.44
CA SER A 175 10.85 -3.01 9.23
C SER A 175 11.54 -1.78 8.64
N THR A 176 10.81 -0.92 7.92
CA THR A 176 11.40 0.15 7.10
C THR A 176 10.86 1.54 7.40
N GLY A 177 9.62 1.67 7.87
CA GLY A 177 8.90 2.95 7.99
C GLY A 177 8.72 3.70 6.66
N SER A 178 8.95 3.04 5.52
CA SER A 178 9.00 3.68 4.20
C SER A 178 7.69 3.48 3.44
N LEU A 179 6.97 4.57 3.20
CA LEU A 179 5.75 4.57 2.39
C LEU A 179 6.02 4.18 0.93
N LEU A 180 7.19 4.55 0.37
CA LEU A 180 7.57 4.12 -0.97
C LEU A 180 7.78 2.61 -1.05
N ALA A 181 8.36 2.00 -0.01
CA ALA A 181 8.57 0.56 0.04
C ALA A 181 7.24 -0.20 0.12
N VAL A 182 6.34 0.21 1.01
CA VAL A 182 5.04 -0.47 1.14
C VAL A 182 4.14 -0.24 -0.06
N ALA A 183 4.20 0.93 -0.72
CA ALA A 183 3.47 1.19 -1.95
C ALA A 183 3.91 0.25 -3.08
N GLY A 184 5.21 0.00 -3.22
CA GLY A 184 5.75 -0.96 -4.18
C GLY A 184 5.25 -2.39 -3.94
N VAL A 185 5.29 -2.84 -2.67
CA VAL A 185 4.81 -4.18 -2.29
C VAL A 185 3.30 -4.31 -2.45
N HIS A 186 2.52 -3.31 -2.05
CA HIS A 186 1.07 -3.25 -2.29
C HIS A 186 0.76 -3.43 -3.77
N SER A 187 1.50 -2.74 -4.63
CA SER A 187 1.21 -2.64 -6.07
C SER A 187 1.44 -3.94 -6.84
N LEU A 188 2.12 -4.93 -6.26
CA LEU A 188 2.42 -6.21 -6.92
C LEU A 188 1.18 -6.87 -7.52
N ASN A 189 0.09 -6.96 -6.75
CA ASN A 189 -1.16 -7.57 -7.26
C ASN A 189 -1.85 -6.68 -8.31
N ASN A 190 -1.65 -5.36 -8.23
CA ASN A 190 -2.34 -4.39 -9.08
C ASN A 190 -1.69 -4.24 -10.47
N PHE A 191 -0.43 -4.69 -10.65
CA PHE A 191 0.23 -4.71 -11.94
C PHE A 191 -0.37 -5.75 -12.90
N PHE A 192 -0.97 -6.82 -12.38
CA PHE A 192 -1.39 -7.98 -13.16
C PHE A 192 -2.92 -8.04 -13.29
N ARG A 193 -3.47 -7.07 -14.02
CA ARG A 193 -4.92 -6.87 -14.20
C ARG A 193 -5.64 -8.02 -14.91
N ASN A 194 -4.92 -8.81 -15.68
CA ASN A 194 -5.47 -9.93 -16.45
C ASN A 194 -5.41 -11.27 -15.70
N GLY A 195 -4.98 -11.25 -14.43
CA GLY A 195 -4.77 -12.44 -13.62
C GLY A 195 -3.29 -12.74 -13.38
N LEU A 196 -3.05 -13.74 -12.54
CA LEU A 196 -1.71 -14.21 -12.17
C LEU A 196 -1.43 -15.51 -12.90
N HIS A 197 -0.66 -15.45 -14.00
CA HIS A 197 -0.13 -16.64 -14.65
C HIS A 197 1.31 -16.90 -14.19
N GLU A 198 1.95 -17.92 -14.76
CA GLU A 198 3.29 -18.36 -14.33
C GLU A 198 4.34 -17.24 -14.42
N THR A 199 4.29 -16.42 -15.47
CA THR A 199 5.24 -15.30 -15.64
C THR A 199 5.04 -14.23 -14.58
N GLU A 200 3.81 -13.83 -14.30
CA GLU A 200 3.47 -12.83 -13.28
C GLU A 200 3.84 -13.32 -11.88
N LEU A 201 3.54 -14.58 -11.56
CA LEU A 201 3.93 -15.20 -10.30
C LEU A 201 5.45 -15.26 -10.14
N THR A 202 6.18 -15.58 -11.22
CA THR A 202 7.64 -15.59 -11.23
C THR A 202 8.21 -14.19 -10.98
N LEU A 203 7.66 -13.15 -11.64
CA LEU A 203 8.06 -11.76 -11.41
C LEU A 203 7.81 -11.31 -9.98
N ILE A 204 6.64 -11.64 -9.42
CA ILE A 204 6.32 -11.37 -8.00
C ILE A 204 7.35 -12.03 -7.09
N ALA A 205 7.65 -13.32 -7.31
CA ALA A 205 8.60 -14.06 -6.49
C ALA A 205 10.01 -13.44 -6.56
N ILE A 206 10.49 -13.10 -7.76
CA ILE A 206 11.80 -12.44 -7.97
C ILE A 206 11.85 -11.10 -7.23
N LEU A 207 10.83 -10.25 -7.39
CA LEU A 207 10.77 -8.94 -6.73
C LEU A 207 10.73 -9.09 -5.21
N LEU A 208 9.93 -10.02 -4.67
CA LEU A 208 9.87 -10.29 -3.24
C LEU A 208 11.23 -10.75 -2.69
N VAL A 209 11.94 -11.65 -3.38
CA VAL A 209 13.28 -12.11 -2.98
C VAL A 209 14.27 -10.93 -2.96
N ILE A 210 14.29 -10.12 -4.02
CA ILE A 210 15.15 -8.93 -4.10
C ILE A 210 14.85 -7.98 -2.95
N TRP A 211 13.58 -7.67 -2.70
CA TRP A 211 13.17 -6.70 -1.68
C TRP A 211 13.41 -7.19 -0.26
N ILE A 212 13.11 -8.45 0.05
CA ILE A 212 13.38 -9.04 1.37
C ILE A 212 14.88 -9.08 1.61
N GLY A 213 15.67 -9.55 0.63
CA GLY A 213 17.12 -9.55 0.69
C GLY A 213 17.68 -8.13 0.89
N PHE A 214 17.17 -7.15 0.15
CA PHE A 214 17.55 -5.75 0.27
C PHE A 214 17.27 -5.20 1.68
N ILE A 215 16.09 -5.44 2.26
CA ILE A 215 15.76 -5.01 3.63
C ILE A 215 16.72 -5.63 4.64
N ILE A 216 17.02 -6.93 4.52
CA ILE A 216 17.91 -7.64 5.44
C ILE A 216 19.33 -7.08 5.34
N LEU A 217 19.87 -6.95 4.14
CA LEU A 217 21.24 -6.44 3.91
C LEU A 217 21.38 -4.98 4.33
N TYR A 218 20.40 -4.14 4.00
CA TYR A 218 20.39 -2.73 4.40
C TYR A 218 20.37 -2.60 5.92
N ASN A 219 19.50 -3.35 6.60
CA ASN A 219 19.48 -3.36 8.07
C ASN A 219 20.80 -3.86 8.65
N ARG A 220 21.40 -4.93 8.15
CA ARG A 220 22.70 -5.40 8.64
C ARG A 220 23.81 -4.36 8.52
N LYS A 221 23.83 -3.60 7.43
CA LYS A 221 24.86 -2.59 7.15
C LYS A 221 24.69 -1.30 7.96
N TYR A 222 23.44 -0.87 8.18
CA TYR A 222 23.15 0.44 8.77
C TYR A 222 22.62 0.40 10.21
N LYS A 223 22.20 -0.77 10.72
CA LYS A 223 21.81 -0.94 12.12
C LYS A 223 23.03 -1.02 13.07
N THR A 224 24.20 -1.42 12.55
CA THR A 224 25.50 -1.36 13.24
C THR A 224 26.12 0.04 13.28
N ALA A 225 25.61 1.00 12.51
CA ALA A 225 26.15 2.36 12.46
C ALA A 225 25.46 3.34 13.43
N VAL A 226 24.34 2.95 14.04
CA VAL A 226 23.51 3.82 14.91
C VAL A 226 23.59 3.44 16.39
N ASN A 227 24.13 2.27 16.71
CA ASN A 227 24.51 1.87 18.06
C ASN A 227 25.95 1.34 18.04
N PRO A 228 26.99 2.17 18.19
CA PRO A 228 28.25 1.65 18.72
C PRO A 228 27.95 1.13 20.14
N ALA A 229 28.48 -0.06 20.44
CA ALA A 229 28.37 -0.71 21.74
C ALA A 229 28.82 0.21 22.88
#